data_AF-A0A962QBW3-F1
#
_entry.id   AF-A0A962QBW3-F1
#
_cell.length_a   1.000
_cell.length_b   1.000
_cell.length_c   1.000
_cell.angle_alpha   90.00
_cell.angle_beta   90.00
_cell.angle_gamma   90.00
#
_symmetry.space_group_name_H-M   'P 1'
#
loop_
_entity.id
_entity.type
_entity.pdbx_description
1 polymer ?
#
loop_
_entity_poly.entity_id
_entity_poly.type
_entity_poly.pdbx_seq_one_letter_code
_entity_poly.pdbx_strand_id
1 'polypeptide(L)'
;MAWFVTLLILLIAAAISLWFLNRYYRKATREIALIRTGYGGKRIALDGGCLALPFLHRITEVNMRTQRLDVRREGASSLITQ
;
A
#
# COMPACT_ATOMS: atom_id res chain seq x y z
N MET A 1 33.78 -25.86 -14.13
CA MET A 1 32.78 -25.28 -15.06
C MET A 1 31.37 -25.21 -14.50
N ALA A 2 30.78 -26.31 -14.00
CA ALA A 2 29.41 -26.30 -13.45
C ALA A 2 29.17 -25.25 -12.33
N TRP A 3 30.14 -25.04 -11.44
CA TRP A 3 30.08 -24.07 -10.34
C TRP A 3 29.94 -22.62 -10.81
N PHE A 4 30.61 -22.26 -11.92
CA PHE A 4 30.50 -20.93 -12.51
C PHE A 4 29.12 -20.71 -13.14
N VAL A 5 28.57 -21.74 -13.79
CA VAL A 5 27.23 -21.69 -14.39
C VAL A 5 26.16 -21.56 -13.32
N THR A 6 26.25 -22.33 -12.23
CA THR A 6 25.31 -22.21 -11.09
C THR A 6 25.37 -20.84 -10.45
N LEU A 7 26.58 -20.28 -10.28
CA LEU A 7 26.75 -18.96 -9.67
C LEU A 7 26.20 -17.85 -10.58
N LEU A 8 26.39 -17.96 -11.89
CA LEU A 8 25.80 -17.06 -12.88
C LEU A 8 24.26 -17.10 -12.85
N ILE A 9 23.66 -18.29 -12.81
CA ILE A 9 22.20 -18.46 -12.73
C ILE A 9 21.65 -17.85 -11.44
N LEU A 10 22.31 -18.06 -10.31
CA LEU A 10 21.90 -17.52 -9.01
C LEU A 10 21.91 -15.99 -9.01
N LEU A 11 22.94 -15.39 -9.62
CA LEU A 11 23.08 -13.94 -9.73
C LEU A 11 21.98 -13.34 -10.61
N ILE A 12 21.66 -13.98 -11.73
CA ILE A 12 20.56 -13.58 -12.61
C ILE A 12 19.21 -13.70 -11.88
N ALA A 13 18.97 -14.80 -11.17
CA ALA A 13 17.74 -15.02 -10.41
C ALA A 13 17.57 -13.96 -9.30
N ALA A 14 18.65 -13.60 -8.60
CA ALA A 14 18.63 -12.53 -7.61
C ALA A 14 18.31 -11.18 -8.25
N ALA A 15 18.92 -10.85 -9.39
CA ALA A 15 18.66 -9.61 -10.11
C ALA A 15 17.19 -9.50 -10.55
N ILE A 16 16.61 -10.58 -11.09
CA ILE A 16 15.19 -10.64 -11.47
C ILE A 16 14.28 -10.45 -10.25
N SER A 17 14.62 -11.10 -9.14
CA SER A 17 13.82 -11.00 -7.91
C SER A 17 13.84 -9.59 -7.33
N LEU A 18 14.99 -8.92 -7.30
CA LEU A 18 15.10 -7.53 -6.89
C LEU A 18 14.32 -6.60 -7.83
N TRP A 19 14.42 -6.80 -9.14
CA TRP A 19 13.69 -6.01 -10.12
C TRP A 19 12.18 -6.15 -9.93
N PHE A 20 11.71 -7.37 -9.72
CA PHE A 20 10.30 -7.66 -9.47
C PHE A 20 9.80 -7.01 -8.17
N LEU A 21 10.51 -7.17 -7.04
CA LEU A 21 10.14 -6.52 -5.79
C LEU A 21 10.14 -4.99 -5.93
N ASN A 22 11.14 -4.40 -6.58
CA ASN A 22 11.20 -2.95 -6.77
C ASN A 22 10.02 -2.43 -7.60
N ARG A 23 9.57 -3.19 -8.59
CA ARG A 23 8.47 -2.78 -9.48
C ARG A 23 7.10 -2.87 -8.84
N TYR A 24 6.88 -3.89 -7.99
CA TYR A 24 5.56 -4.25 -7.46
C TYR A 24 5.43 -4.06 -5.94
N TYR A 25 6.47 -3.70 -5.21
CA TYR A 25 6.35 -3.40 -3.78
C TYR A 25 5.97 -1.94 -3.58
N ARG A 26 4.82 -1.70 -2.95
CA ARG A 26 4.38 -0.35 -2.55
C ARG A 26 4.54 -0.21 -1.04
N LYS A 27 5.24 0.84 -0.62
CA LYS A 27 5.42 1.21 0.79
C LYS A 27 4.31 2.17 1.19
N ALA A 28 3.66 1.88 2.31
CA ALA A 28 2.77 2.82 2.99
C ALA A 28 3.63 3.79 3.80
N THR A 29 3.19 5.04 3.88
CA THR A 29 3.74 6.04 4.81
C THR A 29 2.83 6.15 6.02
N ARG A 30 3.32 6.77 7.09
CA ARG A 30 2.62 6.87 8.38
C ARG A 30 1.26 7.59 8.32
N GLU A 31 1.02 8.30 7.23
CA GLU A 31 -0.16 9.14 7.01
C GLU A 31 -1.10 8.55 5.95
N ILE A 32 -0.67 7.49 5.25
CA ILE A 32 -1.38 6.93 4.11
C ILE A 32 -1.58 5.43 4.36
N ALA A 33 -2.83 5.03 4.52
CA ALA A 33 -3.19 3.62 4.57
C ALA A 33 -3.31 3.06 3.14
N LEU A 34 -2.68 1.91 2.89
CA LEU A 34 -2.82 1.19 1.62
C LEU A 34 -3.89 0.11 1.75
N ILE A 35 -4.97 0.24 0.99
CA ILE A 35 -6.03 -0.76 0.89
C ILE A 35 -5.79 -1.56 -0.38
N ARG A 36 -5.39 -2.82 -0.22
CA ARG A 36 -5.23 -3.79 -1.32
C ARG A 36 -6.50 -4.63 -1.41
N THR A 37 -7.27 -4.47 -2.48
CA THR A 37 -8.46 -5.28 -2.80
C THR A 37 -8.18 -6.18 -3.99
N GLY A 38 -8.87 -7.32 -4.12
CA GLY A 38 -8.70 -8.25 -5.24
C GLY A 38 -8.52 -9.71 -4.80
N TYR A 39 -7.66 -10.44 -5.52
CA TYR A 39 -7.48 -11.89 -5.30
C TYR A 39 -6.95 -12.18 -3.88
N GLY A 40 -7.70 -12.95 -3.10
CA GLY A 40 -7.40 -13.21 -1.68
C GLY A 40 -7.94 -12.18 -0.69
N GLY A 41 -8.89 -11.33 -1.12
CA GLY A 41 -9.67 -10.45 -0.25
C GLY A 41 -9.06 -9.07 0.01
N LYS A 42 -9.71 -8.31 0.90
CA LYS A 42 -9.26 -6.98 1.31
C LYS A 42 -8.18 -7.10 2.38
N ARG A 43 -6.99 -6.57 2.12
CA ARG A 43 -5.95 -6.37 3.13
C ARG A 43 -5.63 -4.89 3.27
N ILE A 44 -5.50 -4.44 4.51
CA ILE A 44 -5.18 -3.05 4.85
C ILE A 44 -3.79 -3.07 5.48
N ALA A 45 -2.86 -2.32 4.89
CA ALA A 45 -1.53 -2.12 5.44
C ALA A 45 -1.47 -0.70 6.05
N LEU A 46 -1.38 -0.64 7.38
CA LEU A 46 -1.11 0.57 8.14
C LEU A 46 0.39 0.57 8.45
N ASP A 47 1.10 1.65 8.08
CA ASP A 47 2.53 1.85 8.35
C ASP A 47 3.47 0.72 7.86
N GLY A 48 3.02 -0.06 6.87
CA GLY A 48 3.73 -1.22 6.33
C GLY A 48 4.00 -1.13 4.82
N GLY A 49 4.03 -2.28 4.16
CA GLY A 49 4.07 -2.34 2.71
C GLY A 49 3.23 -3.49 2.19
N CYS A 50 2.86 -3.43 0.92
CA CYS A 50 2.07 -4.47 0.29
C CYS A 50 2.59 -4.78 -1.12
N LEU A 51 2.46 -6.05 -1.50
CA LEU A 51 2.74 -6.51 -2.86
C LEU A 51 1.57 -6.11 -3.76
N ALA A 52 1.89 -5.29 -4.75
CA ALA A 52 1.00 -4.60 -5.66
C ALA A 52 1.05 -5.19 -7.07
N LEU A 53 0.39 -6.33 -7.29
CA LEU A 53 0.28 -6.90 -8.64
C LEU A 53 -0.93 -6.27 -9.35
N PRO A 54 -0.73 -5.42 -10.39
CA PRO A 54 -1.79 -4.62 -10.99
C PRO A 54 -2.88 -5.43 -11.68
N PHE A 55 -2.58 -6.68 -12.06
CA PHE A 55 -3.53 -7.58 -12.71
C PHE A 55 -4.40 -8.38 -11.72
N LEU A 56 -3.98 -8.52 -10.45
CA LEU A 56 -4.71 -9.28 -9.42
C LEU A 56 -5.30 -8.39 -8.32
N HIS A 57 -4.74 -7.20 -8.12
CA HIS A 57 -5.07 -6.34 -6.99
C HIS A 57 -5.27 -4.90 -7.42
N ARG A 58 -6.25 -4.25 -6.79
CA ARG A 58 -6.46 -2.81 -6.85
C ARG A 58 -5.94 -2.19 -5.55
N ILE A 59 -5.19 -1.11 -5.67
CA ILE A 59 -4.66 -0.36 -4.53
C ILE A 59 -5.37 0.97 -4.45
N THR A 60 -5.83 1.29 -3.25
CA THR A 60 -6.40 2.59 -2.92
C THR A 60 -5.67 3.15 -1.73
N GLU A 61 -5.25 4.39 -1.84
CA GLU A 61 -4.55 5.12 -0.79
C GLU A 61 -5.57 5.97 -0.05
N VAL A 62 -5.61 5.86 1.27
CA VAL A 62 -6.50 6.68 2.12
C VAL A 62 -5.65 7.47 3.09
N ASN A 63 -5.89 8.79 3.12
CA ASN A 63 -5.21 9.68 4.04
C ASN A 63 -5.77 9.49 5.46
N MET A 64 -4.88 9.21 6.41
CA MET A 64 -5.20 8.96 7.81
C MET A 64 -4.99 10.21 8.69
N ARG A 65 -4.60 11.36 8.11
CA ARG A 65 -4.52 12.62 8.85
C ARG A 65 -5.92 13.03 9.29
N THR A 66 -6.04 13.36 10.57
CA THR A 66 -7.26 13.92 11.14
C THR A 66 -7.47 15.33 10.62
N GLN A 67 -8.38 15.51 9.68
CA GLN A 67 -8.85 16.85 9.30
C GLN A 67 -9.85 17.32 10.35
N ARG A 68 -9.62 18.50 10.92
CA ARG A 68 -10.59 19.13 11.81
C ARG A 68 -11.76 19.59 10.94
N LEU A 69 -12.91 18.96 11.14
CA LEU A 69 -14.16 19.40 10.55
C LEU A 69 -14.64 20.61 11.36
N ASP A 70 -14.41 21.81 10.80
CA ASP A 70 -14.97 23.05 11.33
C ASP A 70 -16.46 23.09 10.96
N VAL A 71 -17.29 22.58 11.88
CA VAL A 71 -18.74 22.58 11.74
C VAL A 71 -19.25 23.88 12.33
N ARG A 72 -19.40 24.89 11.47
CA ARG A 72 -20.11 26.13 11.83
C ARG A 72 -21.59 25.79 12.06
N ARG A 73 -22.05 25.99 13.30
CA ARG A 73 -23.45 25.80 13.68
C ARG A 73 -24.23 27.07 13.33
N GLU A 74 -24.48 27.28 12.04
CA GLU A 74 -25.30 28.38 11.55
C GLU A 74 -26.55 27.79 10.89
N GLY A 75 -27.73 27.99 11.52
CA GLY A 75 -29.03 27.60 10.96
C GLY A 75 -30.00 26.92 11.94
N ALA A 76 -31.25 26.79 11.52
CA ALA A 76 -32.37 26.25 12.32
C ALA A 76 -32.24 24.76 12.70
N SER A 77 -31.30 24.03 12.09
CA SER A 77 -31.00 22.62 12.40
C SER A 77 -29.78 22.46 13.30
N SER A 78 -29.31 23.54 13.93
CA SER A 78 -28.22 23.47 14.90
C SER A 78 -28.74 22.98 16.25
N LEU A 79 -28.25 21.83 16.70
CA LEU A 79 -28.50 21.37 18.07
C LEU A 79 -27.63 22.21 19.01
N ILE A 80 -28.24 22.93 19.96
CA ILE A 80 -27.54 23.54 21.09
C ILE A 80 -27.60 22.50 22.21
N THR A 81 -26.45 21.95 22.59
CA THR A 81 -26.36 21.04 23.75
C THR A 81 -26.28 21.92 25.00
N GLN A 82 -27.25 21.78 25.92
CA GLN A 82 -27.19 22.37 27.28
C GLN A 82 -26.19 21.64 28.16
#